data_AF-A0A351WND6-F1
#
_entry.id   AF-A0A351WND6-F1
#
_cell.length_a   1.000
_cell.length_b   1.000
_cell.length_c   1.000
_cell.angle_alpha   90.00
_cell.angle_beta   90.00
_cell.angle_gamma   90.00
#
_symmetry.space_group_name_H-M   'P 1'
#
loop_
_entity.id
_entity.type
_entity.pdbx_description
1 polymer ?
#
loop_
_entity_poly.entity_id
_entity_poly.type
_entity_poly.pdbx_seq_one_letter_code
_entity_poly.pdbx_strand_id
1 'polypeptide(L)'
;MAVGLSQIHNFHSSNDEDWVRFFAASGWVFHIEAEQLETNVDVRLEVYYEEFDGSLSNLSYLACDHFGKGTGVIEATSLNFATFTNLTAGFYCVKVDSGDAAAWGPDSLYKLHIYIPSGGRLIVDARDWLNGGASVMGAELWMGGELIEPFSGRTDISVNMPESSCLVEVRVPPLYRPVEDRYLPNQAANPYSSIGNPRWVQPGEAFASFQFSPCVEASGQLRDEWTGAPLGDAKLTFITRLGGWRPHTEIKGYPPFASYQQAWYTDQNGHFPSNVILPAVHYDLVVGKTRYPTGLFESVLSAYTGCLTTNVGVLRLRPGDIDGNGLADDWQGDCFGTNSIVAADEDPDHDGFSNRQEYFLGTDPTNPASFFSCLSAAPEATVDGMVLTWPTRPGRVYSIKLCGELALGIWSTWAGPWTADVQTASMSWTSRLAAADSLYYGVEASTSD
;
A
#
# COMPACT_ATOMS: atom_id res chain seq x y z
N MET A 1 -12.34 -22.96 3.75
CA MET A 1 -13.62 -23.52 3.24
C MET A 1 -14.69 -23.26 4.29
N ALA A 2 -15.92 -22.97 3.87
CA ALA A 2 -16.86 -22.12 4.61
C ALA A 2 -17.86 -22.87 5.50
N VAL A 3 -18.45 -22.09 6.40
CA VAL A 3 -19.59 -22.38 7.27
C VAL A 3 -20.73 -23.06 6.47
N GLY A 4 -21.15 -24.26 6.88
CA GLY A 4 -22.34 -24.95 6.38
C GLY A 4 -22.17 -26.46 6.27
N LEU A 5 -21.20 -26.96 5.51
CA LEU A 5 -21.00 -28.39 5.31
C LEU A 5 -20.09 -28.99 6.40
N SER A 6 -20.46 -30.17 6.89
CA SER A 6 -19.62 -30.93 7.82
C SER A 6 -18.42 -31.56 7.11
N GLN A 7 -17.29 -31.62 7.79
CA GLN A 7 -16.04 -32.19 7.31
C GLN A 7 -15.65 -33.37 8.19
N ILE A 8 -15.22 -34.46 7.58
CA ILE A 8 -14.71 -35.64 8.29
C ILE A 8 -13.19 -35.62 8.19
N HIS A 9 -12.54 -35.72 9.33
CA HIS A 9 -11.09 -35.66 9.50
C HIS A 9 -10.63 -36.77 10.43
N ASN A 10 -9.32 -36.99 10.52
CA ASN A 10 -8.69 -37.87 11.50
C ASN A 10 -7.33 -37.29 11.91
N PHE A 11 -6.83 -37.69 13.07
CA PHE A 11 -5.49 -37.33 13.50
C PHE A 11 -4.47 -38.29 12.87
N HIS A 12 -3.64 -37.81 11.94
CA HIS A 12 -2.74 -38.63 11.14
C HIS A 12 -1.45 -39.02 11.87
N SER A 13 -1.11 -38.32 12.96
CA SER A 13 0.05 -38.60 13.79
C SER A 13 -0.15 -38.17 15.25
N SER A 14 0.76 -38.53 16.13
CA SER A 14 0.74 -38.06 17.52
C SER A 14 0.85 -36.53 17.58
N ASN A 15 -0.02 -35.89 18.37
CA ASN A 15 -0.13 -34.43 18.50
C ASN A 15 -0.44 -33.72 17.18
N ASP A 16 -1.14 -34.39 16.27
CA ASP A 16 -1.70 -33.75 15.09
C ASP A 16 -2.74 -32.69 15.49
N GLU A 17 -2.75 -31.60 14.76
CA GLU A 17 -3.65 -30.47 14.94
C GLU A 17 -4.25 -30.08 13.60
N ASP A 18 -5.57 -30.10 13.53
CA ASP A 18 -6.31 -29.64 12.37
C ASP A 18 -6.78 -28.21 12.57
N TRP A 19 -6.55 -27.36 11.57
CA TRP A 19 -6.87 -25.94 11.61
C TRP A 19 -7.85 -25.55 10.51
N VAL A 20 -9.00 -25.00 10.88
CA VAL A 20 -10.02 -24.51 9.94
C VAL A 20 -10.26 -23.02 10.12
N ARG A 21 -10.07 -22.26 9.04
CA ARG A 21 -10.26 -20.80 8.99
C ARG A 21 -11.58 -20.44 8.32
N PHE A 22 -12.37 -19.56 8.92
CA PHE A 22 -13.64 -19.06 8.39
C PHE A 22 -13.92 -17.60 8.79
N PHE A 23 -14.82 -16.92 8.08
CA PHE A 23 -15.26 -15.57 8.45
C PHE A 23 -16.55 -15.63 9.26
N ALA A 24 -16.58 -14.96 10.41
CA ALA A 24 -17.76 -14.82 11.26
C ALA A 24 -18.24 -13.36 11.26
N ALA A 25 -19.45 -13.14 10.76
CA ALA A 25 -20.05 -11.82 10.64
C ALA A 25 -20.92 -11.47 11.86
N SER A 26 -20.88 -10.21 12.28
CA SER A 26 -21.78 -9.71 13.33
C SER A 26 -23.25 -9.82 12.90
N GLY A 27 -24.14 -10.12 13.85
CA GLY A 27 -25.57 -10.33 13.61
C GLY A 27 -25.97 -11.80 13.42
N TRP A 28 -24.99 -12.72 13.31
CA TRP A 28 -25.23 -14.16 13.19
C TRP A 28 -24.65 -14.93 14.37
N VAL A 29 -25.18 -16.14 14.62
CA VAL A 29 -24.60 -17.07 15.59
C VAL A 29 -24.00 -18.24 14.81
N PHE A 30 -22.69 -18.40 14.92
CA PHE A 30 -21.97 -19.52 14.32
C PHE A 30 -21.80 -20.61 15.37
N HIS A 31 -22.40 -21.77 15.12
CA HIS A 31 -22.20 -22.97 15.92
C HIS A 31 -20.98 -23.70 15.41
N ILE A 32 -20.15 -24.19 16.32
CA ILE A 32 -18.94 -24.96 16.02
C ILE A 32 -19.05 -26.26 16.82
N GLU A 33 -19.16 -27.38 16.14
CA GLU A 33 -19.32 -28.71 16.74
C GLU A 33 -18.26 -29.64 16.19
N ALA A 34 -17.63 -30.42 17.07
CA ALA A 34 -16.75 -31.50 16.70
C ALA A 34 -17.26 -32.80 17.34
N GLU A 35 -17.76 -33.71 16.51
CA GLU A 35 -18.33 -34.99 16.92
C GLU A 35 -17.31 -36.12 16.72
N GLN A 36 -17.10 -36.93 17.75
CA GLN A 36 -16.27 -38.12 17.69
C GLN A 36 -16.99 -39.22 16.91
N LEU A 37 -16.46 -39.66 15.77
CA LEU A 37 -17.07 -40.72 14.96
C LEU A 37 -16.60 -42.11 15.39
N GLU A 38 -15.46 -42.20 16.05
CA GLU A 38 -14.82 -43.45 16.48
C GLU A 38 -14.44 -43.41 17.97
N THR A 39 -13.95 -44.52 18.51
CA THR A 39 -13.62 -44.62 19.94
C THR A 39 -12.19 -44.21 20.29
N ASN A 40 -11.29 -44.10 19.31
CA ASN A 40 -9.88 -43.73 19.54
C ASN A 40 -9.61 -42.29 19.13
N VAL A 41 -10.44 -41.39 19.64
CA VAL A 41 -10.32 -39.94 19.50
C VAL A 41 -10.78 -39.32 20.82
N ASP A 42 -10.15 -38.22 21.22
CA ASP A 42 -10.53 -37.39 22.36
C ASP A 42 -10.54 -35.91 21.92
N VAL A 43 -11.53 -35.51 21.13
CA VAL A 43 -11.52 -34.20 20.47
C VAL A 43 -11.54 -33.08 21.50
N ARG A 44 -10.62 -32.13 21.35
CA ARG A 44 -10.72 -30.80 21.97
C ARG A 44 -10.84 -29.74 20.90
N LEU A 45 -11.52 -28.67 21.25
CA LEU A 45 -11.81 -27.56 20.35
C LEU A 45 -11.32 -26.26 20.97
N GLU A 46 -10.50 -25.54 20.22
CA GLU A 46 -10.06 -24.19 20.58
C GLU A 46 -10.41 -23.20 19.47
N VAL A 47 -10.79 -21.99 19.85
CA VAL A 47 -11.17 -20.93 18.91
C VAL A 47 -10.19 -19.77 19.04
N TYR A 48 -9.74 -19.27 17.91
CA TYR A 48 -8.82 -18.15 17.80
C TYR A 48 -9.45 -17.08 16.92
N TYR A 49 -9.31 -15.82 17.31
CA TYR A 49 -9.57 -14.68 16.44
C TYR A 49 -8.29 -14.37 15.66
N GLU A 50 -8.39 -14.23 14.35
CA GLU A 50 -7.28 -13.76 13.54
C GLU A 50 -7.25 -12.24 13.54
N GLU A 51 -6.21 -11.72 14.18
CA GLU A 51 -5.93 -10.30 14.18
C GLU A 51 -5.60 -9.83 12.77
N PHE A 52 -5.71 -8.52 12.60
CA PHE A 52 -5.48 -7.87 11.33
C PHE A 52 -4.08 -8.19 10.75
N ASP A 53 -3.05 -8.28 11.58
CA ASP A 53 -1.67 -8.62 11.19
C ASP A 53 -1.43 -10.14 10.96
N GLY A 54 -2.46 -10.96 11.18
CA GLY A 54 -2.44 -12.42 11.01
C GLY A 54 -2.03 -13.18 12.27
N SER A 55 -1.72 -12.48 13.35
CA SER A 55 -1.54 -13.12 14.64
C SER A 55 -2.86 -13.69 15.15
N LEU A 56 -2.78 -14.75 15.95
CA LEU A 56 -3.95 -15.43 16.48
C LEU A 56 -4.12 -15.10 17.96
N SER A 57 -5.27 -14.54 18.30
CA SER A 57 -5.71 -14.30 19.67
C SER A 57 -6.57 -15.47 20.15
N ASN A 58 -6.04 -16.28 21.08
CA ASN A 58 -6.77 -17.41 21.65
C ASN A 58 -7.99 -16.92 22.46
N LEU A 59 -9.16 -17.49 22.16
CA LEU A 59 -10.41 -17.24 22.87
C LEU A 59 -10.68 -18.39 23.84
N SER A 60 -9.83 -18.54 24.86
CA SER A 60 -9.86 -19.67 25.81
C SER A 60 -11.20 -19.89 26.50
N TYR A 61 -12.02 -18.84 26.64
CA TYR A 61 -13.37 -18.93 27.21
C TYR A 61 -14.38 -19.67 26.30
N LEU A 62 -14.00 -19.96 25.05
CA LEU A 62 -14.76 -20.79 24.11
C LEU A 62 -14.15 -22.19 23.93
N ALA A 63 -13.03 -22.49 24.57
CA ALA A 63 -12.39 -23.80 24.47
C ALA A 63 -13.27 -24.89 25.08
N CYS A 64 -13.29 -26.06 24.43
CA CYS A 64 -14.15 -27.18 24.81
C CYS A 64 -13.34 -28.48 24.87
N ASP A 65 -13.39 -29.12 26.05
CA ASP A 65 -12.77 -30.39 26.42
C ASP A 65 -13.60 -30.96 27.59
N HIS A 66 -14.89 -31.16 27.35
CA HIS A 66 -15.86 -31.58 28.37
C HIS A 66 -16.05 -33.09 28.43
N PHE A 67 -15.75 -33.78 27.33
CA PHE A 67 -15.94 -35.21 27.16
C PHE A 67 -14.63 -35.88 26.79
N GLY A 68 -14.36 -37.00 27.45
CA GLY A 68 -13.27 -37.89 27.06
C GLY A 68 -13.60 -38.70 25.80
N LYS A 69 -12.78 -39.71 25.52
CA LYS A 69 -13.02 -40.68 24.44
C LYS A 69 -14.42 -41.30 24.44
N GLY A 70 -15.07 -41.29 23.28
CA GLY A 70 -16.30 -42.04 23.05
C GLY A 70 -17.00 -41.65 21.74
N THR A 71 -17.60 -42.62 21.07
CA THR A 71 -18.36 -42.38 19.83
C THR A 71 -19.62 -41.56 20.09
N GLY A 72 -19.87 -40.55 19.26
CA GLY A 72 -21.06 -39.70 19.29
C GLY A 72 -21.05 -38.62 20.37
N VAL A 73 -19.96 -38.45 21.13
CA VAL A 73 -19.80 -37.28 22.00
C VAL A 73 -19.35 -36.08 21.17
N ILE A 74 -19.75 -34.89 21.62
CA ILE A 74 -19.61 -33.66 20.84
C ILE A 74 -19.02 -32.58 21.74
N GLU A 75 -17.88 -32.02 21.32
CA GLU A 75 -17.43 -30.73 21.82
C GLU A 75 -18.08 -29.62 21.00
N ALA A 76 -18.72 -28.66 21.66
CA ALA A 76 -19.49 -27.63 20.99
C ALA A 76 -19.34 -26.26 21.63
N THR A 77 -19.18 -25.24 20.79
CA THR A 77 -19.16 -23.83 21.20
C THR A 77 -19.89 -22.96 20.17
N SER A 78 -20.03 -21.67 20.45
CA SER A 78 -20.63 -20.74 19.49
C SER A 78 -20.03 -19.35 19.53
N LEU A 79 -19.88 -18.74 18.35
CA LEU A 79 -19.61 -17.32 18.21
C LEU A 79 -20.95 -16.58 18.18
N ASN A 80 -21.36 -16.09 19.34
CA ASN A 80 -22.59 -15.32 19.51
C ASN A 80 -22.27 -13.85 19.82
N PHE A 81 -22.26 -13.01 18.78
CA PHE A 81 -21.98 -11.57 18.89
C PHE A 81 -23.00 -10.80 19.72
N ALA A 82 -24.21 -11.34 19.94
CA ALA A 82 -25.21 -10.71 20.79
C ALA A 82 -24.94 -10.96 22.29
N THR A 83 -24.39 -12.13 22.62
CA THR A 83 -24.09 -12.51 24.01
C THR A 83 -22.69 -12.07 24.43
N PHE A 84 -21.72 -12.11 23.52
CA PHE A 84 -20.32 -11.78 23.80
C PHE A 84 -19.93 -10.46 23.13
N THR A 85 -19.98 -9.37 23.89
CA THR A 85 -19.65 -8.01 23.40
C THR A 85 -18.18 -7.81 23.02
N ASN A 86 -17.31 -8.75 23.39
CA ASN A 86 -15.88 -8.71 23.06
C ASN A 86 -15.56 -9.38 21.71
N LEU A 87 -16.53 -10.07 21.09
CA LEU A 87 -16.34 -10.63 19.75
C LEU A 87 -16.37 -9.51 18.71
N THR A 88 -15.51 -9.64 17.72
CA THR A 88 -15.39 -8.70 16.60
C THR A 88 -15.60 -9.46 15.30
N ALA A 89 -16.41 -8.92 14.39
CA ALA A 89 -16.61 -9.56 13.08
C ALA A 89 -15.26 -9.64 12.35
N GLY A 90 -14.92 -10.81 11.81
CA GLY A 90 -13.59 -11.04 11.27
C GLY A 90 -13.33 -12.51 10.95
N PHE A 91 -12.06 -12.83 10.70
CA PHE A 91 -11.63 -14.21 10.50
C PHE A 91 -11.35 -14.91 11.83
N TYR A 92 -11.79 -16.15 11.92
CA TYR A 92 -11.58 -17.02 13.06
C TYR A 92 -10.94 -18.33 12.59
N CYS A 93 -10.10 -18.90 13.44
CA CYS A 93 -9.52 -20.21 13.26
C CYS A 93 -10.05 -21.13 14.36
N VAL A 94 -10.51 -22.31 13.97
CA VAL A 94 -10.81 -23.42 14.88
C VAL A 94 -9.62 -24.36 14.83
N LYS A 95 -9.03 -24.64 15.99
CA LYS A 95 -8.07 -25.71 16.15
C LYS A 95 -8.80 -26.91 16.75
N VAL A 96 -8.62 -28.07 16.13
CA VAL A 96 -9.09 -29.35 16.64
C VAL A 96 -7.87 -30.23 16.87
N ASP A 97 -7.71 -30.72 18.10
CA ASP A 97 -6.65 -31.65 18.46
C ASP A 97 -7.20 -32.76 19.37
N SER A 98 -6.33 -33.70 19.75
CA SER A 98 -6.69 -34.75 20.69
C SER A 98 -6.20 -34.44 22.12
N GLY A 99 -7.07 -34.64 23.11
CA GLY A 99 -6.74 -34.67 24.54
C GLY A 99 -5.86 -35.86 24.93
N ASP A 100 -5.90 -36.94 24.15
CA ASP A 100 -5.00 -38.09 24.28
C ASP A 100 -3.99 -38.14 23.12
N ALA A 101 -2.71 -37.94 23.45
CA ALA A 101 -1.59 -38.00 22.50
C ALA A 101 -1.41 -39.36 21.81
N ALA A 102 -2.02 -40.43 22.33
CA ALA A 102 -2.04 -41.76 21.72
C ALA A 102 -3.25 -42.00 20.79
N ALA A 103 -4.21 -41.08 20.75
CA ALA A 103 -5.44 -41.20 19.97
C ALA A 103 -5.27 -40.63 18.55
N TRP A 104 -4.51 -41.34 17.73
CA TRP A 104 -4.28 -41.03 16.32
C TRP A 104 -4.37 -42.30 15.45
N GLY A 105 -4.46 -42.12 14.14
CA GLY A 105 -4.58 -43.19 13.16
C GLY A 105 -5.99 -43.31 12.54
N PRO A 106 -6.31 -44.42 11.87
CA PRO A 106 -7.57 -44.57 11.15
C PRO A 106 -8.81 -44.55 12.04
N ASP A 107 -8.67 -44.90 13.33
CA ASP A 107 -9.78 -44.98 14.29
C ASP A 107 -9.96 -43.67 15.10
N SER A 108 -9.38 -42.57 14.61
CA SER A 108 -9.46 -41.24 15.23
C SER A 108 -10.40 -40.27 14.49
N LEU A 109 -11.37 -40.82 13.75
CA LEU A 109 -12.26 -40.02 12.93
C LEU A 109 -13.12 -39.10 13.79
N TYR A 110 -13.23 -37.85 13.36
CA TYR A 110 -14.16 -36.88 13.90
C TYR A 110 -14.81 -36.07 12.78
N LYS A 111 -15.95 -35.46 13.09
CA LYS A 111 -16.70 -34.60 12.19
C LYS A 111 -16.73 -33.18 12.74
N LEU A 112 -16.10 -32.25 12.03
CA LEU A 112 -16.21 -30.81 12.32
C LEU A 112 -17.38 -30.21 11.53
N HIS A 113 -18.21 -29.45 12.20
CA HIS A 113 -19.33 -28.74 11.59
C HIS A 113 -19.40 -27.31 12.12
N ILE A 114 -19.20 -26.36 11.21
CA ILE A 114 -19.36 -24.93 11.50
C ILE A 114 -20.58 -24.46 10.74
N TYR A 115 -21.62 -23.97 11.39
CA TYR A 115 -22.88 -23.66 10.71
C TYR A 115 -23.67 -22.52 11.36
N ILE A 116 -24.59 -21.96 10.56
CA ILE A 116 -25.66 -21.07 11.02
C ILE A 116 -26.99 -21.78 10.78
N PRO A 117 -27.96 -21.75 11.72
CA PRO A 117 -29.30 -22.31 11.51
C PRO A 117 -30.09 -21.41 10.56
N SER A 118 -29.87 -21.51 9.25
CA SER A 118 -30.47 -20.61 8.25
C SER A 118 -31.89 -21.00 7.82
N GLY A 119 -32.40 -22.14 8.28
CA GLY A 119 -33.72 -22.64 7.89
C GLY A 119 -33.85 -22.98 6.40
N GLY A 120 -32.76 -23.43 5.77
CA GLY A 120 -32.74 -23.76 4.34
C GLY A 120 -32.56 -22.53 3.43
N ARG A 121 -32.01 -21.44 3.95
CA ARG A 121 -31.66 -20.23 3.19
C ARG A 121 -30.15 -20.12 3.01
N LEU A 122 -29.73 -19.47 1.92
CA LEU A 122 -28.36 -19.00 1.76
C LEU A 122 -28.32 -17.54 2.22
N ILE A 123 -27.44 -17.24 3.15
CA ILE A 123 -27.13 -15.87 3.57
C ILE A 123 -25.88 -15.44 2.81
N VAL A 124 -26.02 -14.40 1.99
CA VAL A 124 -24.90 -13.76 1.30
C VAL A 124 -24.55 -12.48 2.03
N ASP A 125 -23.36 -12.45 2.63
CA ASP A 125 -22.88 -11.37 3.49
C ASP A 125 -21.79 -10.58 2.74
N ALA A 126 -21.90 -9.26 2.72
CA ALA A 126 -20.94 -8.35 2.09
C ALA A 126 -20.50 -7.30 3.11
N ARG A 127 -19.22 -7.34 3.49
CA ARG A 127 -18.71 -6.52 4.60
C ARG A 127 -17.62 -5.57 4.17
N ASP A 128 -17.69 -4.39 4.77
CA ASP A 128 -16.57 -3.47 4.84
C ASP A 128 -15.53 -4.04 5.81
N TRP A 129 -14.32 -4.25 5.31
CA TRP A 129 -13.24 -4.85 6.08
C TRP A 129 -12.64 -3.89 7.11
N LEU A 130 -12.74 -2.56 6.91
CA LEU A 130 -12.33 -1.57 7.91
C LEU A 130 -13.32 -1.52 9.08
N ASN A 131 -14.60 -1.77 8.79
CA ASN A 131 -15.67 -1.76 9.77
C ASN A 131 -16.58 -2.97 9.54
N GLY A 132 -16.25 -4.11 10.17
CA GLY A 132 -17.01 -5.36 10.02
C GLY A 132 -18.49 -5.29 10.46
N GLY A 133 -18.95 -4.18 11.03
CA GLY A 133 -20.36 -3.89 11.28
C GLY A 133 -21.07 -3.11 10.17
N ALA A 134 -20.35 -2.60 9.17
CA ALA A 134 -20.87 -1.77 8.10
C ALA A 134 -21.09 -2.54 6.79
N SER A 135 -22.04 -2.03 6.00
CA SER A 135 -22.33 -2.51 4.66
C SER A 135 -21.41 -1.90 3.62
N VAL A 136 -21.22 -2.62 2.51
CA VAL A 136 -20.52 -2.11 1.34
C VAL A 136 -21.47 -1.24 0.53
N MET A 137 -21.24 0.08 0.52
CA MET A 137 -22.14 1.01 -0.16
C MET A 137 -22.16 0.75 -1.67
N GLY A 138 -23.36 0.64 -2.24
CA GLY A 138 -23.56 0.38 -3.67
C GLY A 138 -23.30 -1.07 -4.10
N ALA A 139 -23.15 -2.01 -3.16
CA ALA A 139 -22.99 -3.42 -3.50
C ALA A 139 -24.27 -4.05 -4.06
N GLU A 140 -24.09 -4.99 -4.98
CA GLU A 140 -25.15 -5.76 -5.64
C GLU A 140 -24.87 -7.26 -5.56
N LEU A 141 -25.91 -8.05 -5.25
CA LEU A 141 -25.84 -9.50 -5.30
C LEU A 141 -26.17 -10.01 -6.71
N TRP A 142 -25.26 -10.78 -7.27
CA TRP A 142 -25.41 -11.48 -8.54
C TRP A 142 -25.27 -12.99 -8.33
N MET A 143 -26.13 -13.79 -8.95
CA MET A 143 -26.06 -15.25 -8.91
C MET A 143 -26.26 -15.81 -10.32
N GLY A 144 -25.37 -16.71 -10.75
CA GLY A 144 -25.44 -17.29 -12.09
C GLY A 144 -25.32 -16.27 -13.23
N GLY A 145 -24.77 -15.08 -12.95
CA GLY A 145 -24.65 -13.98 -13.93
C GLY A 145 -25.86 -13.05 -14.00
N GLU A 146 -26.89 -13.26 -13.19
CA GLU A 146 -28.08 -12.41 -13.11
C GLU A 146 -28.09 -11.59 -11.82
N LEU A 147 -28.56 -10.34 -11.90
CA LEU A 147 -28.77 -9.48 -10.73
C LEU A 147 -29.93 -10.03 -9.92
N ILE A 148 -29.69 -10.31 -8.64
CA ILE A 148 -30.74 -10.71 -7.69
C ILE A 148 -31.34 -9.48 -7.04
N GLU A 149 -30.54 -8.73 -6.27
CA GLU A 149 -30.95 -7.46 -5.67
C GLU A 149 -29.75 -6.64 -5.16
N PRO A 150 -29.86 -5.31 -5.02
CA PRO A 150 -28.88 -4.49 -4.32
C PRO A 150 -28.92 -4.70 -2.80
N PHE A 151 -27.76 -4.55 -2.14
CA PHE A 151 -27.68 -4.61 -0.68
C PHE A 151 -28.38 -3.41 -0.01
N SER A 152 -28.40 -2.25 -0.67
CA SER A 152 -29.14 -1.05 -0.23
C SER A 152 -28.86 -0.64 1.24
N GLY A 153 -27.60 -0.76 1.67
CA GLY A 153 -27.17 -0.42 3.03
C GLY A 153 -27.25 -1.58 4.04
N ARG A 154 -27.79 -2.74 3.65
CA ARG A 154 -27.73 -3.98 4.44
C ARG A 154 -26.35 -4.63 4.31
N THR A 155 -25.96 -5.37 5.34
CA THR A 155 -24.73 -6.17 5.36
C THR A 155 -24.90 -7.54 4.72
N ASP A 156 -26.14 -7.99 4.57
CA ASP A 156 -26.47 -9.31 4.06
C ASP A 156 -27.78 -9.31 3.28
N ILE A 157 -27.89 -10.30 2.40
CA ILE A 157 -29.09 -10.66 1.66
C ILE A 157 -29.34 -12.15 1.89
N SER A 158 -30.58 -12.51 2.18
CA SER A 158 -30.96 -13.91 2.35
C SER A 158 -31.80 -14.37 1.17
N VAL A 159 -31.35 -15.41 0.47
CA VAL A 159 -32.02 -16.03 -0.67
C VAL A 159 -32.41 -17.48 -0.37
N ASN A 160 -33.25 -18.07 -1.21
CA ASN A 160 -33.52 -19.51 -1.13
C ASN A 160 -32.24 -20.28 -1.44
N MET A 161 -31.98 -21.37 -0.71
CA MET A 161 -30.84 -22.22 -0.99
C MET A 161 -30.89 -22.74 -2.44
N PRO A 162 -29.81 -22.63 -3.21
CA PRO A 162 -29.79 -23.13 -4.58
C PRO A 162 -29.84 -24.67 -4.60
N GLU A 163 -30.60 -25.24 -5.54
CA GLU A 163 -30.74 -26.70 -5.70
C GLU A 163 -29.49 -27.37 -6.27
N SER A 164 -28.61 -26.59 -6.89
CA SER A 164 -27.33 -27.03 -7.45
C SER A 164 -26.25 -25.98 -7.18
N SER A 165 -24.99 -26.34 -7.36
CA SER A 165 -23.88 -25.40 -7.17
C SER A 165 -24.07 -24.17 -8.06
N CYS A 166 -23.97 -22.98 -7.47
CA CYS A 166 -24.14 -21.73 -8.20
C CYS A 166 -22.98 -20.78 -7.95
N LEU A 167 -22.66 -19.96 -8.95
CA LEU A 167 -21.66 -18.91 -8.81
C LEU A 167 -22.32 -17.68 -8.19
N VAL A 168 -21.84 -17.27 -7.03
CA VAL A 168 -22.30 -16.07 -6.31
C VAL A 168 -21.23 -14.99 -6.44
N GLU A 169 -21.65 -13.80 -6.84
CA GLU A 169 -20.78 -12.64 -7.04
C GLU A 169 -21.39 -11.45 -6.28
N VAL A 170 -20.57 -10.73 -5.54
CA VAL A 170 -20.98 -9.43 -4.98
C VAL A 170 -20.26 -8.35 -5.77
N ARG A 171 -20.98 -7.63 -6.63
CA ARG A 171 -20.40 -6.52 -7.38
C ARG A 171 -20.39 -5.28 -6.53
N VAL A 172 -19.29 -4.55 -6.57
CA VAL A 172 -19.07 -3.37 -5.74
C VAL A 172 -18.59 -2.20 -6.59
N PRO A 173 -18.84 -0.94 -6.19
CA PRO A 173 -18.27 0.22 -6.85
C PRO A 173 -16.73 0.18 -6.83
N PRO A 174 -16.06 0.92 -7.74
CA PRO A 174 -14.58 0.97 -7.80
C PRO A 174 -13.87 1.39 -6.51
N LEU A 175 -14.61 1.99 -5.57
CA LEU A 175 -14.11 2.43 -4.26
C LEU A 175 -13.80 1.29 -3.30
N TYR A 176 -14.30 0.09 -3.58
CA TYR A 176 -14.08 -1.10 -2.79
C TYR A 176 -13.30 -2.12 -3.61
N ARG A 177 -12.34 -2.81 -2.98
CA ARG A 177 -11.61 -3.93 -3.58
C ARG A 177 -11.79 -5.18 -2.74
N PRO A 178 -12.01 -6.36 -3.34
CA PRO A 178 -12.00 -7.62 -2.62
C PRO A 178 -10.71 -7.77 -1.80
N VAL A 179 -10.85 -8.24 -0.55
CA VAL A 179 -9.70 -8.53 0.31
C VAL A 179 -8.96 -9.76 -0.24
N GLU A 180 -7.64 -9.64 -0.35
CA GLU A 180 -6.77 -10.68 -0.89
C GLU A 180 -6.18 -11.57 0.22
N ASP A 181 -5.82 -12.81 -0.12
CA ASP A 181 -5.17 -13.73 0.82
C ASP A 181 -3.74 -13.31 1.12
N ARG A 182 -3.36 -13.41 2.38
CA ARG A 182 -2.06 -12.94 2.87
C ARG A 182 -0.87 -13.75 2.32
N TYR A 183 -1.07 -15.04 2.01
CA TYR A 183 0.02 -15.96 1.69
C TYR A 183 -0.06 -16.50 0.27
N LEU A 184 -1.26 -16.59 -0.28
CA LEU A 184 -1.52 -17.14 -1.61
C LEU A 184 -1.98 -16.02 -2.56
N PRO A 185 -1.31 -15.80 -3.71
CA PRO A 185 -1.75 -14.79 -4.67
C PRO A 185 -3.05 -15.19 -5.37
N ASN A 186 -3.82 -14.18 -5.78
CA ASN A 186 -5.01 -14.27 -6.63
C ASN A 186 -6.18 -15.07 -6.02
N GLN A 187 -6.28 -15.16 -4.69
CA GLN A 187 -7.37 -15.87 -4.03
C GLN A 187 -8.66 -15.07 -4.02
N ALA A 188 -8.58 -13.74 -3.99
CA ALA A 188 -9.74 -12.85 -4.12
C ALA A 188 -10.49 -13.04 -5.44
N ALA A 189 -9.77 -13.33 -6.54
CA ALA A 189 -10.38 -13.58 -7.86
C ALA A 189 -10.63 -15.08 -8.14
N ASN A 190 -10.21 -15.98 -7.24
CA ASN A 190 -10.35 -17.42 -7.41
C ASN A 190 -11.74 -17.89 -6.94
N PRO A 191 -12.61 -18.39 -7.83
CA PRO A 191 -13.97 -18.79 -7.45
C PRO A 191 -14.06 -20.03 -6.58
N TYR A 192 -12.96 -20.76 -6.40
CA TYR A 192 -12.86 -21.90 -5.49
C TYR A 192 -12.27 -21.53 -4.14
N SER A 193 -11.82 -20.28 -3.97
CA SER A 193 -11.32 -19.78 -2.70
C SER A 193 -12.46 -19.45 -1.74
N SER A 194 -12.24 -19.68 -0.44
CA SER A 194 -13.21 -19.25 0.58
C SER A 194 -13.36 -17.74 0.70
N ILE A 195 -12.43 -16.95 0.16
CA ILE A 195 -12.51 -15.48 0.11
C ILE A 195 -12.77 -14.93 -1.31
N GLY A 196 -13.01 -15.83 -2.27
CA GLY A 196 -13.19 -15.45 -3.68
C GLY A 196 -14.43 -14.59 -3.92
N ASN A 197 -14.31 -13.69 -4.90
CA ASN A 197 -15.42 -12.96 -5.49
C ASN A 197 -15.20 -12.84 -7.02
N PRO A 198 -15.96 -13.58 -7.85
CA PRO A 198 -17.07 -14.47 -7.49
C PRO A 198 -16.61 -15.73 -6.76
N ARG A 199 -17.54 -16.50 -6.17
CA ARG A 199 -17.29 -17.79 -5.49
C ARG A 199 -18.39 -18.81 -5.79
N TRP A 200 -18.00 -20.08 -5.95
CA TRP A 200 -18.93 -21.20 -6.02
C TRP A 200 -19.53 -21.52 -4.64
N VAL A 201 -20.86 -21.59 -4.57
CA VAL A 201 -21.61 -22.01 -3.38
C VAL A 201 -22.32 -23.33 -3.67
N GLN A 202 -22.14 -24.31 -2.78
CA GLN A 202 -22.72 -25.64 -2.87
C GLN A 202 -24.10 -25.71 -2.16
N PRO A 203 -24.99 -26.62 -2.57
CA PRO A 203 -26.20 -26.91 -1.79
C PRO A 203 -25.84 -27.30 -0.35
N GLY A 204 -26.47 -26.64 0.63
CA GLY A 204 -26.22 -26.86 2.05
C GLY A 204 -25.20 -25.90 2.68
N GLU A 205 -24.46 -25.13 1.89
CA GLU A 205 -23.66 -24.01 2.41
C GLU A 205 -24.58 -22.84 2.75
N ALA A 206 -24.93 -22.72 4.03
CA ALA A 206 -25.88 -21.72 4.52
C ALA A 206 -25.36 -20.28 4.51
N PHE A 207 -24.05 -20.08 4.35
CA PHE A 207 -23.42 -18.78 4.53
C PHE A 207 -22.27 -18.54 3.55
N ALA A 208 -22.34 -17.41 2.85
CA ALA A 208 -21.36 -16.99 1.85
C ALA A 208 -20.96 -15.53 2.14
N SER A 209 -19.82 -15.32 2.79
CA SER A 209 -19.30 -13.97 3.08
C SER A 209 -18.29 -13.49 2.04
N PHE A 210 -18.35 -12.19 1.72
CA PHE A 210 -17.51 -11.48 0.77
C PHE A 210 -16.96 -10.23 1.45
N GLN A 211 -15.62 -10.12 1.50
CA GLN A 211 -14.93 -9.05 2.23
C GLN A 211 -14.37 -8.02 1.26
N PHE A 212 -14.62 -6.75 1.54
CA PHE A 212 -14.16 -5.66 0.70
C PHE A 212 -13.48 -4.58 1.52
N SER A 213 -12.30 -4.16 1.08
CA SER A 213 -11.59 -3.02 1.64
C SER A 213 -12.00 -1.77 0.87
N PRO A 214 -12.58 -0.73 1.49
CA PRO A 214 -12.61 0.60 0.89
C PRO A 214 -11.18 1.10 0.69
N CYS A 215 -10.87 1.60 -0.49
CA CYS A 215 -9.50 1.97 -0.86
C CYS A 215 -9.36 3.45 -1.26
N VAL A 216 -8.15 3.96 -1.07
CA VAL A 216 -7.62 5.22 -1.61
C VAL A 216 -6.46 4.89 -2.54
N GLU A 217 -6.46 5.50 -3.72
CA GLU A 217 -5.31 5.45 -4.63
C GLU A 217 -4.49 6.72 -4.42
N ALA A 218 -3.24 6.57 -3.99
CA ALA A 218 -2.37 7.71 -3.71
C ALA A 218 -1.36 7.91 -4.83
N SER A 219 -1.22 9.15 -5.28
CA SER A 219 -0.18 9.58 -6.21
C SER A 219 0.62 10.71 -5.56
N GLY A 220 1.88 10.86 -5.93
CA GLY A 220 2.73 11.93 -5.42
C GLY A 220 4.08 11.91 -6.13
N GLN A 221 4.92 12.88 -5.79
CA GLN A 221 6.29 12.94 -6.28
C GLN A 221 7.24 13.25 -5.13
N LEU A 222 8.40 12.60 -5.12
CA LEU A 222 9.47 12.85 -4.17
C LEU A 222 10.62 13.60 -4.87
N ARG A 223 11.05 14.71 -4.25
CA ARG A 223 12.16 15.55 -4.71
C ARG A 223 13.17 15.75 -3.60
N ASP A 224 14.42 15.97 -3.98
CA ASP A 224 15.45 16.49 -3.10
C ASP A 224 15.07 17.92 -2.67
N GLU A 225 15.10 18.18 -1.36
CA GLU A 225 14.65 19.47 -0.81
C GLU A 225 15.50 20.64 -1.32
N TRP A 226 16.80 20.44 -1.49
CA TRP A 226 17.72 21.53 -1.78
C TRP A 226 17.85 21.80 -3.27
N THR A 227 17.92 20.76 -4.07
CA THR A 227 18.21 20.85 -5.51
C THR A 227 16.98 20.71 -6.39
N GLY A 228 15.86 20.23 -5.85
CA GLY A 228 14.64 19.90 -6.59
C GLY A 228 14.76 18.62 -7.44
N ALA A 229 15.90 17.92 -7.37
CA ALA A 229 16.15 16.71 -8.15
C ALA A 229 15.08 15.65 -7.86
N PRO A 230 14.57 14.93 -8.88
CA PRO A 230 13.71 13.78 -8.63
C PRO A 230 14.44 12.68 -7.86
N LEU A 231 13.78 12.10 -6.87
CA LEU A 231 14.34 11.03 -6.06
C LEU A 231 13.70 9.70 -6.43
N GLY A 232 14.35 8.96 -7.33
CA GLY A 232 14.00 7.58 -7.66
C GLY A 232 14.50 6.56 -6.65
N ASP A 233 13.94 5.35 -6.73
CA ASP A 233 14.26 4.22 -5.85
C ASP A 233 14.08 4.51 -4.35
N ALA A 234 13.23 5.48 -4.01
CA ALA A 234 12.88 5.77 -2.62
C ALA A 234 11.74 4.85 -2.18
N LYS A 235 11.98 4.07 -1.12
CA LYS A 235 11.00 3.15 -0.55
C LYS A 235 9.91 3.92 0.19
N LEU A 236 8.66 3.63 -0.12
CA LEU A 236 7.48 4.23 0.51
C LEU A 236 6.88 3.25 1.52
N THR A 237 6.74 3.66 2.78
CA THR A 237 6.08 2.88 3.84
C THR A 237 5.03 3.73 4.53
N PHE A 238 3.77 3.41 4.31
CA PHE A 238 2.63 4.08 4.94
C PHE A 238 2.36 3.48 6.31
N ILE A 239 2.14 4.31 7.30
CA ILE A 239 1.91 3.91 8.69
C ILE A 239 0.53 4.39 9.12
N THR A 240 -0.34 3.46 9.54
CA THR A 240 -1.69 3.82 9.99
C THR A 240 -1.64 4.70 11.24
N ARG A 241 -2.47 5.76 11.31
CA ARG A 241 -2.65 6.58 12.54
C ARG A 241 -3.97 6.31 13.24
N LEU A 242 -5.07 6.52 12.51
CA LEU A 242 -6.46 6.53 12.99
C LEU A 242 -7.38 5.99 11.89
N GLY A 243 -8.56 5.47 12.26
CA GLY A 243 -9.56 5.01 11.28
C GLY A 243 -9.96 3.53 11.40
N GLY A 244 -9.94 2.97 12.61
CA GLY A 244 -10.46 1.62 12.88
C GLY A 244 -9.43 0.50 12.88
N TRP A 245 -8.18 0.78 12.54
CA TRP A 245 -7.07 -0.18 12.55
C TRP A 245 -6.16 0.02 13.74
N ARG A 246 -5.36 -1.02 14.08
CA ARG A 246 -4.27 -0.85 15.05
C ARG A 246 -3.38 0.29 14.56
N PRO A 247 -3.23 1.38 15.33
CA PRO A 247 -2.31 2.45 15.00
C PRO A 247 -0.89 1.88 14.84
N HIS A 248 -0.09 2.49 13.99
CA HIS A 248 1.29 2.12 13.70
C HIS A 248 1.47 0.82 12.90
N THR A 249 0.46 0.42 12.12
CA THR A 249 0.59 -0.71 11.19
C THR A 249 1.27 -0.24 9.90
N GLU A 250 2.35 -0.92 9.51
CA GLU A 250 3.10 -0.61 8.28
C GLU A 250 2.48 -1.28 7.03
N ILE A 251 2.34 -0.48 5.97
CA ILE A 251 1.98 -0.94 4.62
C ILE A 251 3.05 -0.42 3.65
N LYS A 252 3.74 -1.35 3.00
CA LYS A 252 4.91 -1.05 2.16
C LYS A 252 4.77 -1.52 0.72
N GLY A 253 3.59 -2.04 0.35
CA GLY A 253 3.33 -2.61 -0.95
C GLY A 253 1.88 -3.01 -1.16
N TYR A 254 1.60 -3.47 -2.37
CA TYR A 254 0.29 -3.97 -2.79
C TYR A 254 0.38 -5.43 -3.29
N PRO A 255 -0.58 -6.32 -2.99
CA PRO A 255 -1.73 -6.10 -2.09
C PRO A 255 -1.30 -5.83 -0.64
N PRO A 256 -2.02 -5.00 0.12
CA PRO A 256 -1.68 -4.72 1.50
C PRO A 256 -1.60 -6.02 2.31
N PHE A 257 -0.59 -6.15 3.18
CA PHE A 257 -0.39 -7.29 4.08
C PHE A 257 0.01 -8.63 3.48
N ALA A 258 0.01 -8.74 2.15
CA ALA A 258 0.47 -9.94 1.49
C ALA A 258 1.98 -10.15 1.72
N SER A 259 2.38 -11.40 1.98
CA SER A 259 3.79 -11.80 2.04
C SER A 259 4.50 -11.62 0.69
N TYR A 260 3.73 -11.63 -0.40
CA TYR A 260 4.15 -11.44 -1.78
C TYR A 260 3.82 -10.04 -2.33
N GLN A 261 3.54 -9.06 -1.46
CA GLN A 261 3.25 -7.69 -1.87
C GLN A 261 4.38 -7.11 -2.72
N GLN A 262 4.02 -6.42 -3.80
CA GLN A 262 4.96 -5.61 -4.57
C GLN A 262 5.28 -4.35 -3.77
N ALA A 263 6.51 -4.25 -3.28
CA ALA A 263 6.96 -3.09 -2.52
C ALA A 263 6.96 -1.82 -3.36
N TRP A 264 6.61 -0.69 -2.74
CA TRP A 264 6.53 0.59 -3.43
C TRP A 264 7.86 1.35 -3.39
N TYR A 265 8.34 1.69 -4.59
CA TYR A 265 9.49 2.57 -4.80
C TYR A 265 9.11 3.64 -5.81
N THR A 266 9.62 4.85 -5.62
CA THR A 266 9.47 5.92 -6.61
C THR A 266 10.18 5.57 -7.93
N ASP A 267 9.60 6.00 -9.05
CA ASP A 267 10.25 5.88 -10.36
C ASP A 267 11.45 6.83 -10.48
N GLN A 268 12.19 6.77 -11.60
CA GLN A 268 13.33 7.67 -11.86
C GLN A 268 12.99 9.17 -11.82
N ASN A 269 11.71 9.53 -12.00
CA ASN A 269 11.21 10.90 -11.90
C ASN A 269 10.71 11.25 -10.49
N GLY A 270 10.90 10.35 -9.51
CA GLY A 270 10.41 10.50 -8.15
C GLY A 270 8.92 10.27 -7.99
N HIS A 271 8.17 9.86 -9.03
CA HIS A 271 6.74 9.62 -8.90
C HIS A 271 6.46 8.35 -8.10
N PHE A 272 5.38 8.36 -7.34
CA PHE A 272 4.86 7.16 -6.70
C PHE A 272 4.44 6.14 -7.77
N PRO A 273 4.59 4.83 -7.52
CA PRO A 273 4.13 3.82 -8.46
C PRO A 273 2.60 3.83 -8.57
N SER A 274 2.05 3.42 -9.72
CA SER A 274 0.60 3.50 -9.98
C SER A 274 -0.26 2.58 -9.11
N ASN A 275 0.37 1.64 -8.38
CA ASN A 275 -0.30 0.66 -7.54
C ASN A 275 -0.22 1.02 -6.04
N VAL A 276 0.01 2.28 -5.66
CA VAL A 276 -0.16 2.73 -4.27
C VAL A 276 -1.66 2.79 -3.97
N ILE A 277 -2.19 1.64 -3.60
CA ILE A 277 -3.59 1.44 -3.23
C ILE A 277 -3.60 1.04 -1.76
N LEU A 278 -4.23 1.86 -0.95
CA LEU A 278 -4.26 1.73 0.51
C LEU A 278 -5.70 1.56 0.99
N PRO A 279 -5.94 0.81 2.07
CA PRO A 279 -7.18 0.90 2.83
C PRO A 279 -7.49 2.36 3.20
N ALA A 280 -8.76 2.78 3.20
CA ALA A 280 -9.14 4.18 3.39
C ALA A 280 -9.08 4.66 4.87
N VAL A 281 -7.88 4.71 5.45
CA VAL A 281 -7.61 5.21 6.82
C VAL A 281 -6.60 6.37 6.81
N HIS A 282 -6.28 6.93 7.99
CA HIS A 282 -5.25 7.97 8.10
C HIS A 282 -3.85 7.38 8.04
N TYR A 283 -2.96 8.02 7.29
CA TYR A 283 -1.57 7.59 7.18
C TYR A 283 -0.56 8.70 7.41
N ASP A 284 0.53 8.31 8.08
CA ASP A 284 1.85 8.89 7.86
C ASP A 284 2.56 8.16 6.73
N LEU A 285 3.56 8.81 6.15
CA LEU A 285 4.48 8.19 5.20
C LEU A 285 5.91 8.30 5.70
N VAL A 286 6.54 7.14 5.85
CA VAL A 286 7.98 7.02 6.04
C VAL A 286 8.64 6.73 4.70
N VAL A 287 9.63 7.55 4.35
CA VAL A 287 10.41 7.41 3.12
C VAL A 287 11.84 7.00 3.47
N GLY A 288 12.25 5.86 2.93
CA GLY A 288 13.63 5.38 3.01
C GLY A 288 14.33 5.54 1.67
N LYS A 289 15.45 6.27 1.64
CA LYS A 289 16.29 6.44 0.45
C LYS A 289 17.75 6.33 0.85
N THR A 290 18.52 5.46 0.18
CA THR A 290 19.98 5.38 0.39
C THR A 290 20.58 6.76 0.18
N ARG A 291 21.52 7.16 1.06
CA ARG A 291 22.17 8.49 1.07
C ARG A 291 21.27 9.65 1.52
N TYR A 292 20.18 9.32 2.23
CA TYR A 292 19.31 10.31 2.86
C TYR A 292 18.96 9.84 4.27
N PRO A 293 18.80 10.78 5.23
CA PRO A 293 18.07 10.51 6.45
C PRO A 293 16.67 9.97 6.14
N THR A 294 16.11 9.18 7.06
CA THR A 294 14.73 8.70 6.93
C THR A 294 13.77 9.87 7.00
N GLY A 295 12.93 10.03 5.97
CA GLY A 295 11.90 11.06 5.92
C GLY A 295 10.62 10.60 6.61
N LEU A 296 9.99 11.49 7.37
CA LEU A 296 8.65 11.29 7.94
C LEU A 296 7.73 12.43 7.49
N PHE A 297 6.68 12.08 6.77
CA PHE A 297 5.61 12.98 6.33
C PHE A 297 4.35 12.65 7.10
N GLU A 298 3.99 13.52 8.04
CA GLU A 298 2.83 13.29 8.90
C GLU A 298 1.51 13.61 8.21
N SER A 299 0.48 12.80 8.48
CA SER A 299 -0.89 13.02 8.00
C SER A 299 -0.99 13.23 6.49
N VAL A 300 -0.14 12.53 5.73
CA VAL A 300 -0.07 12.62 4.26
C VAL A 300 -1.38 12.22 3.59
N LEU A 301 -2.17 11.37 4.27
CA LEU A 301 -3.53 11.02 3.90
C LEU A 301 -4.42 11.18 5.15
N SER A 302 -5.42 12.05 5.08
CA SER A 302 -6.50 12.17 6.08
C SER A 302 -7.68 11.28 5.65
N ALA A 303 -8.41 10.65 6.59
CA ALA A 303 -9.42 9.65 6.21
C ALA A 303 -10.49 10.18 5.27
N TYR A 304 -10.87 9.31 4.34
CA TYR A 304 -11.97 9.53 3.42
C TYR A 304 -12.99 8.39 3.55
N THR A 305 -14.27 8.73 3.43
CA THR A 305 -15.27 7.83 2.83
C THR A 305 -14.82 7.54 1.39
N GLY A 306 -14.65 6.27 1.02
CA GLY A 306 -13.74 5.82 -0.04
C GLY A 306 -13.91 6.40 -1.46
N CYS A 307 -12.88 6.15 -2.29
CA CYS A 307 -12.66 6.66 -3.67
C CYS A 307 -12.52 8.17 -3.82
N LEU A 308 -11.33 8.63 -3.43
CA LEU A 308 -10.66 9.73 -4.11
C LEU A 308 -9.29 9.23 -4.53
N THR A 309 -8.92 9.42 -5.80
CA THR A 309 -7.51 9.51 -6.14
C THR A 309 -6.96 10.71 -5.39
N THR A 310 -6.03 10.49 -4.48
CA THR A 310 -5.44 11.58 -3.71
C THR A 310 -4.04 11.86 -4.23
N ASN A 311 -3.82 13.08 -4.69
CA ASN A 311 -2.49 13.55 -4.98
C ASN A 311 -1.91 14.19 -3.71
N VAL A 312 -0.89 13.56 -3.14
CA VAL A 312 -0.18 14.06 -1.94
C VAL A 312 0.78 15.21 -2.27
N GLY A 313 0.91 15.56 -3.54
CA GLY A 313 1.72 16.65 -4.04
C GLY A 313 3.20 16.27 -4.19
N VAL A 314 4.05 17.29 -4.10
CA VAL A 314 5.50 17.14 -4.11
C VAL A 314 5.99 17.10 -2.67
N LEU A 315 6.53 15.95 -2.27
CA LEU A 315 7.20 15.74 -1.00
C LEU A 315 8.70 16.00 -1.17
N ARG A 316 9.28 16.79 -0.26
CA ARG A 316 10.70 17.14 -0.28
C ARG A 316 11.44 16.37 0.80
N LEU A 317 12.45 15.60 0.40
CA LEU A 317 13.32 14.86 1.31
C LEU A 317 14.63 15.64 1.50
N ARG A 318 14.96 15.94 2.76
CA ARG A 318 16.16 16.67 3.11
C ARG A 318 17.40 15.77 3.04
N PRO A 319 18.45 16.15 2.28
CA PRO A 319 19.73 15.44 2.35
C PRO A 319 20.42 15.62 3.70
N GLY A 320 21.33 14.71 4.04
CA GLY A 320 22.17 14.82 5.25
C GLY A 320 23.16 15.97 5.14
N ASP A 321 23.38 16.68 6.24
CA ASP A 321 24.33 17.79 6.38
C ASP A 321 24.80 17.85 7.83
N ILE A 322 25.85 17.07 8.12
CA ILE A 322 26.36 16.87 9.48
C ILE A 322 26.98 18.15 10.04
N ASP A 323 27.66 18.94 9.21
CA ASP A 323 28.38 20.15 9.64
C ASP A 323 27.56 21.44 9.46
N GLY A 324 26.37 21.37 8.85
CA GLY A 324 25.40 22.46 8.76
C GLY A 324 25.81 23.54 7.76
N ASN A 325 26.68 23.22 6.80
CA ASN A 325 27.23 24.19 5.86
C ASN A 325 26.33 24.39 4.61
N GLY A 326 25.25 23.60 4.49
CA GLY A 326 24.33 23.61 3.35
C GLY A 326 24.87 22.92 2.10
N LEU A 327 25.80 21.97 2.27
CA LEU A 327 26.25 20.99 1.28
C LEU A 327 25.86 19.60 1.77
N ALA A 328 25.40 18.74 0.86
CA ALA A 328 24.98 17.40 1.26
C ALA A 328 26.21 16.54 1.59
N ASP A 329 26.19 15.82 2.71
CA ASP A 329 27.29 14.93 3.14
C ASP A 329 27.68 13.94 2.03
N ASP A 330 26.69 13.36 1.35
CA ASP A 330 26.93 12.41 0.27
C ASP A 330 27.53 13.06 -0.98
N TRP A 331 27.21 14.33 -1.28
CA TRP A 331 27.86 15.06 -2.37
C TRP A 331 29.32 15.36 -2.03
N GLN A 332 29.60 15.81 -0.81
CA GLN A 332 30.98 16.01 -0.34
C GLN A 332 31.77 14.69 -0.42
N GLY A 333 31.12 13.58 -0.04
CA GLY A 333 31.65 12.22 -0.14
C GLY A 333 31.97 11.77 -1.57
N ASP A 334 31.07 12.05 -2.52
CA ASP A 334 31.24 11.67 -3.92
C ASP A 334 32.34 12.48 -4.63
N CYS A 335 32.45 13.78 -4.33
CA CYS A 335 33.43 14.67 -4.98
C CYS A 335 34.82 14.59 -4.35
N PHE A 336 34.90 14.57 -3.01
CA PHE A 336 36.16 14.70 -2.27
C PHE A 336 36.56 13.43 -1.51
N GLY A 337 35.78 12.36 -1.60
CA GLY A 337 36.00 11.11 -0.88
C GLY A 337 35.26 11.01 0.45
N THR A 338 35.15 9.79 0.97
CA THR A 338 34.31 9.46 2.14
C THR A 338 34.67 10.29 3.38
N ASN A 339 33.65 10.86 4.03
CA ASN A 339 33.74 11.71 5.24
C ASN A 339 34.46 13.06 5.05
N SER A 340 34.58 13.54 3.81
CA SER A 340 35.08 14.89 3.56
C SER A 340 34.10 15.94 4.07
N ILE A 341 34.66 16.98 4.68
CA ILE A 341 33.96 18.20 5.09
C ILE A 341 34.71 19.33 4.42
N VAL A 342 34.05 20.05 3.52
CA VAL A 342 34.65 21.11 2.70
C VAL A 342 33.93 22.43 2.97
N ALA A 343 34.64 23.56 2.85
CA ALA A 343 33.99 24.84 3.03
C ALA A 343 33.13 25.18 1.81
N ALA A 344 31.91 25.67 2.04
CA ALA A 344 30.94 25.89 0.99
C ALA A 344 31.29 27.05 0.03
N ASP A 345 32.17 27.96 0.45
CA ASP A 345 32.64 29.13 -0.30
C ASP A 345 34.03 28.95 -0.93
N GLU A 346 34.66 27.79 -0.74
CA GLU A 346 35.91 27.44 -1.43
C GLU A 346 35.66 27.08 -2.90
N ASP A 347 36.67 27.35 -3.73
CA ASP A 347 36.78 27.01 -5.14
C ASP A 347 38.09 26.20 -5.27
N PRO A 348 38.07 24.86 -5.11
CA PRO A 348 39.29 24.06 -5.02
C PRO A 348 40.02 23.88 -6.36
N ASP A 349 39.30 23.93 -7.48
CA ASP A 349 39.87 23.73 -8.82
C ASP A 349 40.15 25.03 -9.59
N HIS A 350 39.74 26.16 -9.00
CA HIS A 350 40.00 27.53 -9.46
C HIS A 350 39.27 27.87 -10.76
N ASP A 351 38.07 27.33 -10.99
CA ASP A 351 37.25 27.61 -12.16
C ASP A 351 36.31 28.83 -12.01
N GLY A 352 36.27 29.41 -10.80
CA GLY A 352 35.47 30.58 -10.45
C GLY A 352 34.09 30.26 -9.87
N PHE A 353 33.76 28.98 -9.64
CA PHE A 353 32.58 28.55 -8.92
C PHE A 353 32.96 28.01 -7.54
N SER A 354 32.20 28.42 -6.53
CA SER A 354 32.33 27.84 -5.19
C SER A 354 31.66 26.46 -5.11
N ASN A 355 32.11 25.62 -4.18
CA ASN A 355 31.51 24.33 -3.84
C ASN A 355 29.97 24.39 -3.74
N ARG A 356 29.41 25.45 -3.13
CA ARG A 356 27.96 25.65 -3.05
C ARG A 356 27.32 25.84 -4.41
N GLN A 357 27.87 26.69 -5.26
CA GLN A 357 27.34 26.92 -6.60
C GLN A 357 27.39 25.64 -7.41
N GLU A 358 28.51 24.93 -7.33
CA GLU A 358 28.72 23.67 -8.02
C GLU A 358 27.78 22.56 -7.56
N TYR A 359 27.53 22.46 -6.26
CA TYR A 359 26.53 21.54 -5.70
C TYR A 359 25.13 21.78 -6.32
N PHE A 360 24.69 23.03 -6.39
CA PHE A 360 23.40 23.37 -6.97
C PHE A 360 23.36 23.19 -8.49
N LEU A 361 24.45 23.51 -9.18
CA LEU A 361 24.62 23.35 -10.63
C LEU A 361 24.87 21.89 -11.04
N GLY A 362 25.22 21.03 -10.08
CA GLY A 362 25.63 19.65 -10.30
C GLY A 362 26.91 19.56 -11.14
N THR A 363 27.90 20.40 -10.88
CA THR A 363 29.24 20.30 -11.48
C THR A 363 30.21 19.55 -10.57
N ASP A 364 31.48 19.42 -10.98
CA ASP A 364 32.49 18.62 -10.26
C ASP A 364 33.57 19.55 -9.74
N PRO A 365 33.63 19.80 -8.41
CA PRO A 365 34.46 20.84 -7.79
C PRO A 365 35.95 20.48 -7.71
N THR A 366 36.34 19.37 -8.34
CA THR A 366 37.71 18.90 -8.40
C THR A 366 38.27 18.95 -9.83
N ASN A 367 37.47 19.42 -10.78
CA ASN A 367 37.78 19.38 -12.20
C ASN A 367 37.43 20.72 -12.87
N PRO A 368 38.44 21.56 -13.18
CA PRO A 368 38.21 22.92 -13.67
C PRO A 368 37.62 23.01 -15.09
N ALA A 369 37.39 21.86 -15.74
CA ALA A 369 36.65 21.76 -16.99
C ALA A 369 35.14 21.50 -16.79
N SER A 370 34.70 21.28 -15.54
CA SER A 370 33.33 20.98 -15.16
C SER A 370 32.67 22.21 -14.56
N PHE A 371 32.29 23.18 -15.40
CA PHE A 371 31.61 24.41 -14.94
C PHE A 371 30.35 24.69 -15.74
N PHE A 372 29.42 25.45 -15.16
CA PHE A 372 28.19 25.83 -15.84
C PHE A 372 28.46 26.95 -16.84
N SER A 373 28.26 26.65 -18.12
CA SER A 373 28.38 27.61 -19.21
C SER A 373 27.37 27.32 -20.33
N CYS A 374 27.09 28.32 -21.17
CA CYS A 374 26.33 28.08 -22.39
C CYS A 374 27.14 27.17 -23.34
N LEU A 375 26.52 26.08 -23.78
CA LEU A 375 27.10 25.15 -24.77
C LEU A 375 27.27 25.84 -26.13
N SER A 376 26.33 26.72 -26.48
CA SER A 376 26.41 27.52 -27.68
C SER A 376 25.61 28.82 -27.54
N ALA A 377 26.09 29.84 -28.25
CA ALA A 377 25.40 31.09 -28.51
C ALA A 377 25.58 31.39 -30.01
N ALA A 378 24.54 31.15 -30.80
CA ALA A 378 24.62 31.25 -32.25
C ALA A 378 23.48 32.12 -32.82
N PRO A 379 23.71 32.89 -33.89
CA PRO A 379 22.62 33.58 -34.58
C PRO A 379 21.62 32.54 -35.12
N GLU A 380 20.34 32.81 -34.95
CA GLU A 380 19.30 31.96 -35.52
C GLU A 380 19.24 32.18 -37.03
N ALA A 381 19.28 31.11 -37.82
CA ALA A 381 19.35 31.21 -39.28
C ALA A 381 18.10 31.81 -39.94
N THR A 382 16.98 31.94 -39.20
CA THR A 382 15.66 32.28 -39.75
C THR A 382 15.00 33.50 -39.11
N VAL A 383 15.59 34.08 -38.06
CA VAL A 383 15.13 35.29 -37.36
C VAL A 383 16.37 36.11 -37.01
N ASP A 384 16.26 37.44 -37.01
CA ASP A 384 17.31 38.32 -36.44
C ASP A 384 17.31 38.15 -34.92
N GLY A 385 18.08 37.16 -34.44
CA GLY A 385 18.05 36.68 -33.06
C GLY A 385 19.21 35.74 -32.73
N MET A 386 19.39 35.45 -31.44
CA MET A 386 20.42 34.56 -30.90
C MET A 386 19.76 33.38 -30.21
N VAL A 387 20.26 32.17 -30.47
CA VAL A 387 19.91 30.95 -29.75
C VAL A 387 20.96 30.71 -28.67
N LEU A 388 20.52 30.64 -27.43
CA LEU A 388 21.31 30.17 -26.29
C LEU A 388 20.96 28.72 -26.01
N THR A 389 21.97 27.87 -25.86
CA THR A 389 21.82 26.48 -25.41
C THR A 389 22.70 26.25 -24.19
N TRP A 390 22.15 25.63 -23.14
CA TRP A 390 22.86 25.37 -21.88
C TRP A 390 22.59 23.94 -21.39
N PRO A 391 23.53 23.32 -20.64
CA PRO A 391 23.30 22.01 -20.06
C PRO A 391 22.29 22.11 -18.91
N THR A 392 21.58 21.04 -18.62
CA THR A 392 20.59 21.03 -17.54
C THR A 392 20.82 19.87 -16.57
N ARG A 393 20.50 20.10 -15.30
CA ARG A 393 20.42 19.07 -14.27
C ARG A 393 18.97 18.87 -13.85
N PRO A 394 18.49 17.62 -13.71
CA PRO A 394 17.11 17.35 -13.33
C PRO A 394 16.73 18.05 -12.03
N GLY A 395 15.52 18.62 -11.98
CA GLY A 395 14.98 19.35 -10.84
C GLY A 395 15.41 20.81 -10.73
N ARG A 396 16.48 21.23 -11.43
CA ARG A 396 16.92 22.63 -11.43
C ARG A 396 15.99 23.45 -12.31
N VAL A 397 15.86 24.72 -11.94
CA VAL A 397 15.03 25.71 -12.60
C VAL A 397 15.95 26.67 -13.36
N TYR A 398 15.66 26.92 -14.63
CA TYR A 398 16.47 27.78 -15.49
C TYR A 398 15.66 28.97 -15.97
N SER A 399 16.28 30.15 -15.94
CA SER A 399 15.70 31.40 -16.44
C SER A 399 16.70 32.18 -17.28
N ILE A 400 16.22 32.88 -18.30
CA ILE A 400 17.02 33.85 -19.04
C ILE A 400 17.01 35.18 -18.31
N LYS A 401 18.20 35.71 -18.09
CA LYS A 401 18.42 37.06 -17.58
C LYS A 401 18.82 38.00 -18.71
N LEU A 402 18.36 39.24 -18.62
CA LEU A 402 18.66 40.32 -19.55
C LEU A 402 19.30 41.49 -18.80
N CYS A 403 20.35 42.05 -19.41
CA CYS A 403 21.00 43.28 -18.97
C CYS A 403 21.21 44.21 -20.17
N GLY A 404 20.78 45.47 -20.04
CA GLY A 404 20.92 46.47 -21.09
C GLY A 404 22.31 47.13 -21.13
N GLU A 405 23.00 47.19 -19.99
CA GLU A 405 24.35 47.74 -19.89
C GLU A 405 25.17 46.91 -18.89
N LEU A 406 26.10 46.12 -19.40
CA LEU A 406 26.88 45.17 -18.59
C LEU A 406 27.61 45.84 -17.41
N ALA A 407 28.04 47.09 -17.58
CA ALA A 407 28.73 47.87 -16.55
C ALA A 407 27.85 48.19 -15.32
N LEU A 408 26.53 48.27 -15.48
CA LEU A 408 25.61 48.51 -14.37
C LEU A 408 25.30 47.24 -13.56
N GLY A 409 25.51 46.06 -14.16
CA GLY A 409 25.27 44.78 -13.50
C GLY A 409 23.81 44.53 -13.10
N ILE A 410 22.85 45.27 -13.67
CA ILE A 410 21.42 45.13 -13.36
C ILE A 410 20.81 44.08 -14.29
N TRP A 411 20.59 42.89 -13.75
CA TRP A 411 19.97 41.77 -14.46
C TRP A 411 18.50 41.63 -14.09
N SER A 412 17.65 41.38 -15.08
CA SER A 412 16.22 41.11 -14.89
C SER A 412 15.83 39.79 -15.55
N THR A 413 14.87 39.07 -14.97
CA THR A 413 14.33 37.85 -15.60
C THR A 413 13.54 38.21 -16.85
N TRP A 414 13.93 37.64 -17.98
CA TRP A 414 13.32 37.86 -19.28
C TRP A 414 12.43 36.69 -19.72
N ALA A 415 12.88 35.45 -19.51
CA ALA A 415 12.15 34.24 -19.88
C ALA A 415 12.40 33.10 -18.90
N GLY A 416 11.52 32.09 -18.92
CA GLY A 416 11.43 31.07 -17.89
C GLY A 416 10.45 31.47 -16.77
N PRO A 417 10.47 30.79 -15.62
CA PRO A 417 11.32 29.64 -15.29
C PRO A 417 10.93 28.35 -16.02
N TRP A 418 11.92 27.49 -16.30
CA TRP A 418 11.70 26.12 -16.78
C TRP A 418 12.40 25.11 -15.87
N THR A 419 11.68 24.10 -15.39
CA THR A 419 12.25 23.00 -14.62
C THR A 419 12.74 21.90 -15.56
N ALA A 420 14.00 21.49 -15.42
CA ALA A 420 14.54 20.37 -16.17
C ALA A 420 14.04 19.04 -15.62
N ASP A 421 13.58 18.15 -16.50
CA ASP A 421 13.27 16.76 -16.16
C ASP A 421 14.50 15.85 -16.28
N VAL A 422 14.33 14.54 -16.05
CA VAL A 422 15.43 13.57 -16.12
C VAL A 422 15.95 13.29 -17.53
N GLN A 423 15.18 13.63 -18.56
CA GLN A 423 15.50 13.35 -19.96
C GLN A 423 16.09 14.57 -20.68
N THR A 424 15.90 15.76 -20.11
CA THR A 424 16.39 17.02 -20.65
C THR A 424 17.85 17.21 -20.28
N ALA A 425 18.76 16.86 -21.20
CA ALA A 425 20.20 17.07 -21.04
C ALA A 425 20.64 18.51 -21.33
N SER A 426 19.85 19.24 -22.12
CA SER A 426 20.07 20.65 -22.44
C SER A 426 18.75 21.35 -22.75
N MET A 427 18.68 22.66 -22.49
CA MET A 427 17.59 23.53 -22.92
C MET A 427 18.11 24.58 -23.90
N SER A 428 17.21 25.16 -24.68
CA SER A 428 17.54 26.25 -25.59
C SER A 428 16.48 27.34 -25.60
N TRP A 429 16.91 28.58 -25.77
CA TRP A 429 16.05 29.74 -25.91
C TRP A 429 16.53 30.66 -27.01
N THR A 430 15.58 31.19 -27.78
CA THR A 430 15.83 32.07 -28.92
C THR A 430 15.36 33.49 -28.60
N SER A 431 16.23 34.48 -28.79
CA SER A 431 15.87 35.90 -28.70
C SER A 431 15.08 36.36 -29.93
N ARG A 432 14.07 37.20 -29.73
CA ARG A 432 13.18 37.72 -30.81
C ARG A 432 13.25 39.25 -30.96
N LEU A 433 14.38 39.87 -30.59
CA LEU A 433 14.55 41.32 -30.62
C LEU A 433 15.42 41.73 -31.81
N ALA A 434 14.91 42.64 -32.65
CA ALA A 434 15.68 43.27 -33.71
C ALA A 434 16.82 44.13 -33.11
N ALA A 435 18.00 44.05 -33.72
CA ALA A 435 19.29 44.56 -33.24
C ALA A 435 19.40 46.11 -33.10
N ALA A 436 18.58 46.75 -32.26
CA ALA A 436 18.63 48.19 -32.05
C ALA A 436 19.62 48.64 -30.96
N ASP A 437 19.92 47.78 -29.97
CA ASP A 437 20.88 48.05 -28.88
C ASP A 437 21.70 46.78 -28.52
N SER A 438 22.92 46.96 -27.99
CA SER A 438 23.75 45.86 -27.48
C SER A 438 23.16 45.28 -26.19
N LEU A 439 22.31 44.26 -26.31
CA LEU A 439 21.72 43.55 -25.18
C LEU A 439 22.61 42.39 -24.72
N TYR A 440 22.71 42.18 -23.41
CA TYR A 440 23.44 41.08 -22.80
C TYR A 440 22.46 40.07 -22.19
N TYR A 441 22.68 38.79 -22.47
CA TYR A 441 21.86 37.69 -21.95
C TYR A 441 22.70 36.79 -21.04
N GLY A 442 22.06 36.25 -20.01
CA GLY A 442 22.64 35.26 -19.11
C GLY A 442 21.64 34.14 -18.85
N VAL A 443 22.13 32.97 -18.48
CA VAL A 443 21.29 31.88 -17.99
C VAL A 443 21.51 31.77 -16.49
N GLU A 444 20.45 31.88 -15.72
CA GLU A 444 20.46 31.62 -14.28
C GLU A 444 19.90 30.23 -14.03
N ALA A 445 20.62 29.43 -13.24
CA ALA A 445 20.10 28.21 -12.65
C ALA A 445 19.76 28.49 -11.18
N SER A 446 18.57 28.06 -10.76
CA SER A 446 18.10 28.12 -9.39
C SER A 446 17.47 26.79 -9.00
N THR A 447 17.10 26.66 -7.74
CA THR A 447 16.33 25.51 -7.24
C THR A 447 14.86 25.90 -7.22
N SER A 448 13.96 24.91 -7.17
CA SER A 448 12.52 25.16 -7.15
C SER A 448 12.07 25.59 -5.75
N ASP A 449 12.38 26.83 -5.37
CA ASP A 449 11.67 27.69 -4.41
C ASP A 449 12.10 29.16 -4.58
#